data_AF-A0A2N1W5R6-F1
#
_entry.id   AF-A0A2N1W5R6-F1
#
_cell.length_a   1.000
_cell.length_b   1.000
_cell.length_c   1.000
_cell.angle_alpha   90.00
_cell.angle_beta   90.00
_cell.angle_gamma   90.00
#
_symmetry.space_group_name_H-M   'P 1'
#
loop_
_entity.id
_entity.type
_entity.pdbx_description
1 polymer ?
#
loop_
_entity_poly.entity_id
_entity_poly.type
_entity_poly.pdbx_seq_one_letter_code
_entity_poly.pdbx_strand_id
1 'polypeptide(L)'
;MKKNKRRKFNKSFKCQACGDCCKVEGYIHVTITDIKNISRHLKMTEKQFRDKYVRWVHQIGRVLPAGVNSSCTFLKNGRCEIYKARPVQCSSFPYWDMITGDNDEWEYAKSYCKGCREMGEIIIK
;
A
#
# COMPACT_ATOMS: atom_id res chain seq x y z
N MET A 1 6.96 23.59 27.57
CA MET A 1 6.00 23.87 26.48
C MET A 1 5.69 22.56 25.77
N LYS A 2 4.48 21.99 25.89
CA LYS A 2 4.09 20.78 25.14
C LYS A 2 3.90 21.21 23.67
N LYS A 3 4.76 20.74 22.76
CA LYS A 3 4.55 20.97 21.32
C LYS A 3 3.28 20.21 20.92
N ASN A 4 2.21 20.93 20.57
CA ASN A 4 1.00 20.31 20.02
C ASN A 4 1.41 19.48 18.80
N LYS A 5 1.03 18.20 18.76
CA LYS A 5 1.37 17.33 17.63
C LYS A 5 0.45 17.71 16.46
N ARG A 6 1.04 18.10 15.33
CA ARG A 6 0.32 18.30 14.07
C ARG A 6 0.33 16.98 13.30
N ARG A 7 -0.84 16.51 12.87
CA ARG A 7 -0.96 15.40 11.91
C ARG A 7 -1.46 15.96 10.58
N LYS A 8 -0.81 15.59 9.48
CA LYS A 8 -1.27 15.94 8.14
C LYS A 8 -2.24 14.87 7.66
N PHE A 9 -3.16 15.19 6.77
CA PHE A 9 -4.05 14.20 6.14
C PHE A 9 -4.39 14.62 4.72
N ASN A 10 -4.63 13.68 3.82
CA ASN A 10 -5.03 14.03 2.47
C ASN A 10 -6.50 14.49 2.45
N LYS A 11 -6.72 15.74 2.01
CA LYS A 11 -8.05 16.36 1.94
C LYS A 11 -8.90 15.83 0.77
N SER A 12 -8.27 15.34 -0.30
CA SER A 12 -8.93 15.00 -1.56
C SER A 12 -8.39 13.74 -2.25
N PHE A 13 -8.00 12.70 -1.50
CA PHE A 13 -7.52 11.46 -2.12
C PHE A 13 -8.63 10.78 -2.90
N LYS A 14 -8.35 10.42 -4.16
CA LYS A 14 -9.18 9.47 -4.91
C LYS A 14 -8.29 8.58 -5.75
N CYS A 15 -8.24 7.29 -5.40
CA CYS A 15 -7.48 6.32 -6.19
C CYS A 15 -8.02 6.29 -7.63
N GLN A 16 -7.12 6.44 -8.61
CA GLN A 16 -7.44 6.42 -10.04
C GLN A 16 -7.37 5.01 -10.66
N ALA A 17 -7.09 3.98 -9.85
CA ALA A 17 -6.84 2.60 -10.29
C ALA A 17 -5.82 2.49 -11.45
N CYS A 18 -4.84 3.41 -11.48
CA CYS A 18 -3.87 3.54 -12.58
C CYS A 18 -2.65 2.60 -12.47
N GLY A 19 -2.49 1.89 -11.34
CA GLY A 19 -1.39 0.95 -11.14
C GLY A 19 0.00 1.57 -10.93
N ASP A 20 0.14 2.90 -10.90
CA ASP A 20 1.46 3.54 -10.77
C ASP A 20 2.12 3.25 -9.41
N CYS A 21 1.35 3.19 -8.31
CA CYS A 21 1.88 2.76 -7.01
C CYS A 21 2.34 1.30 -6.99
N CYS A 22 1.92 0.46 -7.94
CA CYS A 22 2.38 -0.92 -8.05
C CYS A 22 3.76 -1.02 -8.74
N LYS A 23 4.30 0.07 -9.26
CA LYS A 23 5.63 0.13 -9.91
C LYS A 23 6.72 0.65 -8.96
N VAL A 24 6.34 1.04 -7.74
CA VAL A 24 7.25 1.54 -6.72
C VAL A 24 7.88 0.37 -5.98
N GLU A 25 9.18 0.49 -5.70
CA GLU A 25 9.94 -0.48 -4.92
C GLU A 25 9.44 -0.60 -3.47
N GLY A 26 9.51 -1.80 -2.92
CA GLY A 26 9.25 -2.05 -1.50
C GLY A 26 8.58 -3.39 -1.21
N TYR A 27 8.24 -3.58 0.06
CA TYR A 27 7.51 -4.75 0.53
C TYR A 27 6.05 -4.41 0.83
N ILE A 28 5.14 -5.26 0.38
CA ILE A 28 3.73 -5.21 0.76
C ILE A 28 3.51 -6.24 1.87
N HIS A 29 3.38 -5.79 3.10
CA HIS A 29 3.02 -6.63 4.23
C HIS A 29 1.64 -7.24 4.03
N VAL A 30 1.51 -8.52 4.40
CA VAL A 30 0.25 -9.25 4.32
C VAL A 30 -0.08 -9.92 5.64
N THR A 31 -1.32 -9.70 6.07
CA THR A 31 -1.93 -10.38 7.22
C THR A 31 -2.51 -11.73 6.81
N ILE A 32 -2.94 -12.52 7.80
CA ILE A 32 -3.67 -13.77 7.55
C ILE A 32 -5.00 -13.48 6.83
N THR A 33 -5.66 -12.38 7.21
CA THR A 33 -6.90 -11.93 6.57
C THR A 33 -6.68 -11.53 5.11
N ASP A 34 -5.57 -10.85 4.81
CA ASP A 34 -5.20 -10.52 3.43
C ASP A 34 -4.99 -11.79 2.61
N ILE A 35 -4.23 -12.76 3.14
CA ILE A 35 -3.99 -14.05 2.48
C ILE A 35 -5.32 -14.75 2.14
N LYS A 36 -6.23 -14.84 3.11
CA LYS A 36 -7.55 -15.46 2.92
C LYS A 36 -8.40 -14.75 1.87
N ASN A 37 -8.40 -13.41 1.89
CA ASN A 37 -9.20 -12.62 0.96
C ASN A 37 -8.64 -12.66 -0.46
N ILE A 38 -7.33 -12.54 -0.62
CA ILE A 38 -6.66 -12.58 -1.92
C ILE A 38 -6.75 -14.00 -2.51
N SER A 39 -6.52 -15.05 -1.73
CA SER A 39 -6.61 -16.43 -2.23
C SER A 39 -8.03 -16.76 -2.72
N ARG A 40 -9.07 -16.32 -1.97
CA ARG A 40 -10.47 -16.45 -2.39
C ARG A 40 -10.74 -15.69 -3.69
N HIS A 41 -10.24 -14.46 -3.80
CA HIS A 41 -10.39 -13.64 -5.01
C HIS A 41 -9.76 -14.30 -6.23
N LEU A 42 -8.58 -14.92 -6.05
CA LEU A 42 -7.85 -15.63 -7.09
C LEU A 42 -8.32 -17.09 -7.31
N LYS A 43 -9.38 -17.52 -6.61
CA LYS A 43 -9.95 -18.87 -6.69
C LYS A 43 -8.92 -19.99 -6.44
N MET A 44 -8.06 -19.79 -5.44
CA MET A 44 -7.08 -20.79 -5.00
C MET A 44 -7.11 -20.96 -3.48
N THR A 45 -6.53 -22.06 -3.00
CA THR A 45 -6.39 -22.29 -1.55
C THR A 45 -5.40 -21.31 -0.93
N GLU A 46 -5.55 -21.03 0.37
CA GLU A 46 -4.58 -20.19 1.09
C GLU A 46 -3.16 -20.78 1.06
N LYS A 47 -3.04 -22.11 1.08
CA LYS A 47 -1.75 -22.79 0.97
C LYS A 47 -1.09 -22.49 -0.37
N GLN A 48 -1.80 -22.71 -1.49
CA GLN A 48 -1.28 -22.38 -2.82
C GLN A 48 -0.89 -20.91 -2.94
N PHE A 49 -1.69 -20.00 -2.37
CA PHE A 49 -1.36 -18.58 -2.37
C PHE A 49 -0.08 -18.27 -1.59
N ARG A 50 0.06 -18.82 -0.37
CA ARG A 50 1.26 -18.64 0.46
C ARG A 50 2.50 -19.16 -0.24
N ASP A 51 2.46 -20.40 -0.72
CA ASP A 51 3.59 -21.06 -1.38
C ASP A 51 4.04 -20.25 -2.61
N LYS A 52 3.08 -19.78 -3.41
CA LYS A 52 3.36 -19.05 -4.66
C LYS A 52 3.84 -17.61 -4.44
N TYR A 53 3.16 -16.84 -3.58
CA TYR A 53 3.31 -15.38 -3.55
C TYR A 53 3.85 -14.80 -2.24
N VAL A 54 3.76 -15.51 -1.11
CA VAL A 54 4.16 -14.95 0.18
C VAL A 54 5.59 -15.36 0.51
N ARG A 55 6.38 -14.41 1.01
CA ARG A 55 7.73 -14.66 1.52
C ARG A 55 7.84 -14.16 2.95
N TRP A 56 8.70 -14.82 3.72
CA TRP A 56 9.12 -14.36 5.03
C TRP A 56 10.46 -13.65 4.90
N VAL A 57 10.54 -12.40 5.33
CA VAL A 57 11.78 -11.63 5.34
C VAL A 57 12.13 -11.30 6.79
N HIS A 58 13.37 -11.59 7.21
CA HIS A 58 13.83 -11.37 8.58
C HIS A 58 13.64 -9.91 9.00
N GLN A 59 13.15 -9.66 10.22
CA GLN A 59 12.74 -8.35 10.76
C GLN A 59 11.58 -7.61 10.06
N ILE A 60 11.14 -8.08 8.88
CA ILE A 60 10.03 -7.46 8.12
C ILE A 60 8.74 -8.29 8.25
N GLY A 61 8.85 -9.62 8.29
CA GLY A 61 7.72 -10.54 8.41
C GLY A 61 7.18 -11.04 7.06
N ARG A 62 5.86 -11.28 6.99
CA ARG A 62 5.17 -11.81 5.80
C ARG A 62 4.90 -10.71 4.78
N VAL A 63 5.44 -10.89 3.59
CA VAL A 63 5.35 -9.89 2.52
C VAL A 63 4.96 -10.55 1.19
N LEU A 64 4.35 -9.77 0.32
CA LEU A 64 4.36 -9.99 -1.12
C LEU A 64 5.61 -9.29 -1.65
N PRO A 65 6.60 -10.03 -2.18
CA PRO A 65 7.78 -9.43 -2.76
C PRO A 65 7.43 -8.69 -4.05
N ALA A 66 8.25 -7.71 -4.40
CA ALA A 66 8.26 -7.17 -5.75
C ALA A 66 8.56 -8.29 -6.76
N GLY A 67 7.87 -8.24 -7.90
CA GLY A 67 8.10 -9.09 -9.06
C GLY A 67 9.20 -8.53 -9.97
N VAL A 68 9.10 -8.80 -11.28
CA VAL A 68 10.11 -8.40 -12.28
C VAL A 68 10.23 -6.87 -12.35
N ASN A 69 11.46 -6.37 -12.51
CA ASN A 69 11.77 -4.93 -12.56
C ASN A 69 11.19 -4.15 -11.37
N SER A 70 11.23 -4.75 -10.19
CA SER A 70 10.72 -4.14 -8.95
C SER A 70 9.22 -3.81 -8.94
N SER A 71 8.45 -4.35 -9.90
CA SER A 71 7.00 -4.11 -10.00
C SER A 71 6.19 -5.17 -9.25
N CYS A 72 5.06 -4.81 -8.65
CA CYS A 72 4.19 -5.76 -7.97
C CYS A 72 3.72 -6.89 -8.90
N THR A 73 3.81 -8.14 -8.42
CA THR A 73 3.43 -9.34 -9.17
C THR A 73 1.97 -9.34 -9.67
N PHE A 74 1.09 -8.55 -9.05
CA PHE A 74 -0.32 -8.42 -9.44
C PHE A 74 -0.61 -7.24 -10.37
N LEU A 75 0.41 -6.54 -10.88
CA LEU A 75 0.26 -5.53 -11.91
C LEU A 75 0.21 -6.20 -13.29
N LYS A 76 -0.95 -6.17 -13.95
CA LYS A 76 -1.11 -6.62 -15.35
C LYS A 76 -1.80 -5.57 -16.19
N ASN A 77 -1.30 -5.36 -17.41
CA ASN A 77 -1.83 -4.37 -18.36
C ASN A 77 -2.03 -2.97 -17.72
N GLY A 78 -1.08 -2.57 -16.87
CA GLY A 78 -1.13 -1.28 -16.16
C GLY A 78 -2.16 -1.19 -15.03
N ARG A 79 -2.81 -2.29 -14.62
CA ARG A 79 -3.82 -2.30 -13.55
C ARG A 79 -3.54 -3.38 -12.51
N CYS A 80 -3.97 -3.14 -11.28
CA CYS A 80 -3.89 -4.13 -10.21
C CYS A 80 -4.98 -5.18 -10.41
N GLU A 81 -4.60 -6.43 -10.66
CA GLU A 81 -5.58 -7.52 -10.86
C GLU A 81 -6.38 -7.83 -9.60
N ILE A 82 -5.77 -7.67 -8.43
CA ILE A 82 -6.42 -7.92 -7.13
C ILE A 82 -7.02 -6.65 -6.53
N TYR A 83 -7.37 -5.63 -7.34
CA TYR A 83 -7.78 -4.31 -6.84
C TYR A 83 -8.89 -4.36 -5.76
N LYS A 84 -9.86 -5.26 -5.93
CA LYS A 84 -10.99 -5.46 -5.00
C LYS A 84 -10.62 -6.24 -3.74
N ALA A 85 -9.50 -6.96 -3.75
CA ALA A 85 -9.01 -7.77 -2.64
C ALA A 85 -7.63 -7.29 -2.17
N ARG A 86 -7.29 -6.02 -2.42
CA ARG A 86 -5.98 -5.45 -2.07
C ARG A 86 -5.69 -5.66 -0.59
N PRO A 87 -4.43 -5.98 -0.23
CA PRO A 87 -4.05 -6.08 1.16
C PRO A 87 -4.26 -4.73 1.86
N VAL A 88 -4.41 -4.76 3.19
CA VAL A 88 -4.66 -3.55 4.01
C VAL A 88 -3.67 -2.43 3.70
N GLN A 89 -2.38 -2.73 3.52
CA GLN A 89 -1.38 -1.73 3.17
C GLN A 89 -1.76 -1.03 1.84
N CYS A 90 -2.01 -1.78 0.76
CA CYS A 90 -2.35 -1.20 -0.55
C CYS A 90 -3.71 -0.51 -0.59
N SER A 91 -4.68 -0.95 0.21
CA SER A 91 -6.04 -0.36 0.24
C SER A 91 -6.12 0.87 1.14
N SER A 92 -5.28 0.98 2.16
CA SER A 92 -5.20 2.14 3.06
C SER A 92 -4.27 3.25 2.55
N PHE A 93 -3.47 3.00 1.51
CA PHE A 93 -2.67 4.05 0.87
C PHE A 93 -3.56 5.23 0.42
N PRO A 94 -3.16 6.50 0.66
CA PRO A 94 -1.88 6.98 1.22
C PRO A 94 -1.95 7.31 2.72
N TYR A 95 -2.91 6.77 3.46
CA TYR A 95 -3.18 7.14 4.86
C TYR A 95 -2.29 6.41 5.87
N TRP A 96 -1.06 6.06 5.48
CA TRP A 96 -0.09 5.45 6.39
C TRP A 96 0.52 6.53 7.28
N ASP A 97 0.74 6.24 8.56
CA ASP A 97 1.33 7.21 9.50
C ASP A 97 2.64 7.83 8.98
N MET A 98 3.45 7.04 8.26
CA MET A 98 4.69 7.51 7.64
C MET A 98 4.45 8.55 6.53
N ILE A 99 3.34 8.48 5.80
CA ILE A 99 3.00 9.43 4.72
C ILE A 99 2.24 10.64 5.26
N THR A 100 1.38 10.43 6.27
CA THR A 100 0.54 11.48 6.87
C THR A 100 1.24 12.24 8.01
N GLY A 101 2.51 11.95 8.26
CA GLY A 101 3.33 12.61 9.26
C GLY A 101 3.71 14.03 8.89
N ASP A 102 4.45 14.69 9.79
CA ASP A 102 5.11 15.97 9.48
C ASP A 102 6.47 15.72 8.84
N ASN A 103 6.45 15.28 7.58
CA ASN A 103 7.63 14.95 6.77
C ASN A 103 7.35 15.15 5.27
N ASP A 104 8.35 14.86 4.44
CA ASP A 104 8.30 15.01 2.98
C ASP A 104 7.76 13.77 2.25
N GLU A 105 7.33 12.73 2.98
CA GLU A 105 6.81 11.49 2.40
C GLU A 105 5.53 11.72 1.59
N TRP A 106 4.77 12.76 1.93
CA TRP A 106 3.62 13.19 1.12
C TRP A 106 4.04 13.64 -0.28
N GLU A 107 5.10 14.45 -0.37
CA GLU A 107 5.63 14.96 -1.63
C GLU A 107 6.16 13.81 -2.49
N TYR A 108 6.85 12.86 -1.84
CA TYR A 108 7.25 11.63 -2.51
C TYR A 108 6.04 10.81 -3.00
N ALA A 109 4.99 10.66 -2.19
CA ALA A 109 3.75 9.98 -2.59
C ALA A 109 3.07 10.61 -3.82
N LYS A 110 3.13 11.94 -3.97
CA LYS A 110 2.61 12.64 -5.16
C LYS A 110 3.42 12.35 -6.42
N SER A 111 4.71 12.06 -6.30
CA SER A 111 5.56 11.77 -7.47
C SER A 111 5.10 10.53 -8.25
N TYR A 112 4.48 9.56 -7.58
CA TYR A 112 4.00 8.33 -8.22
C TYR A 112 2.48 8.13 -8.15
N CYS A 113 1.73 8.90 -7.36
CA CYS A 113 0.28 8.74 -7.25
C CYS A 113 -0.51 9.97 -7.73
N LYS A 114 -1.19 9.81 -8.87
CA LYS A 114 -2.12 10.80 -9.45
C LYS A 114 -3.33 11.14 -8.58
N GLY A 115 -3.62 10.28 -7.58
CA GLY A 115 -4.71 10.50 -6.62
C GLY A 115 -4.30 11.38 -5.43
N CYS A 116 -3.00 11.53 -5.18
CA CYS A 116 -2.47 12.40 -4.14
C CYS A 116 -2.43 13.84 -4.67
N ARG A 117 -3.17 14.75 -4.02
CA ARG A 117 -3.27 16.16 -4.43
C ARG A 117 -2.82 17.09 -3.30
N GLU A 118 -3.72 17.43 -2.38
CA GLU A 118 -3.49 18.42 -1.33
C GLU A 118 -3.53 17.80 0.07
N MET A 119 -2.64 18.27 0.96
CA MET A 119 -2.67 17.95 2.39
C MET A 119 -3.45 19.01 3.18
N GLY A 120 -4.22 18.54 4.15
CA GLY A 120 -4.73 19.33 5.27
C GLY A 120 -3.96 19.02 6.55
N GLU A 121 -4.21 19.81 7.60
CA GLU A 121 -3.58 19.66 8.92
C GLU A 121 -4.63 19.54 10.03
N ILE A 122 -4.39 18.65 10.99
CA ILE A 122 -5.13 18.53 12.25
C ILE A 122 -4.18 18.86 13.40
N ILE A 123 -4.59 19.79 14.24
CA ILE A 123 -3.89 20.11 15.49
C ILE A 123 -4.43 19.19 16.58
N ILE A 124 -3.62 18.24 17.04
CA ILE A 124 -3.95 17.36 18.15
C ILE A 124 -3.38 18.01 19.42
N LYS A 125 -4.30 18.47 20.27
CA LYS A 125 -4.00 19.03 21.59
C LYS A 125 -3.67 17.93 22.58
#